data_AF-A0A7J0DU52-F1
#
_entry.id   AF-A0A7J0DU52-F1
#
_cell.length_a   1.000
_cell.length_b   1.000
_cell.length_c   1.000
_cell.angle_alpha   90.00
_cell.angle_beta   90.00
_cell.angle_gamma   90.00
#
_symmetry.space_group_name_H-M   'P 1'
#
loop_
_entity.id
_entity.type
_entity.pdbx_description
1 polymer ?
#
loop_
_entity_poly.entity_id
_entity_poly.type
_entity_poly.pdbx_seq_one_letter_code
_entity_poly.pdbx_strand_id
1 'polypeptide(L)'
;MAAAARVGGSGLVLSRPVTFVTGNAKKLEEVRAILGHSIPFHFLKLDLPELQGSLMKFPKKRLDWLRKRYCFKVLILIWKVNGPVLVEDTCLCFNALKGLPGPYM
;
A
#
# COMPACT_ATOMS: atom_id res chain seq x y z
N MET A 1 -33.67 -18.29 23.67
CA MET A 1 -33.69 -18.88 22.31
C MET A 1 -32.27 -18.97 21.79
N ALA A 2 -31.94 -20.12 21.22
CA ALA A 2 -30.59 -20.60 20.97
C ALA A 2 -29.82 -19.85 19.87
N ALA A 3 -28.52 -20.10 19.88
CA ALA A 3 -27.43 -19.48 19.15
C ALA A 3 -27.54 -19.48 17.61
N ALA A 4 -26.74 -18.60 17.00
CA ALA A 4 -26.05 -18.93 15.76
C ALA A 4 -24.55 -18.75 15.99
N ALA A 5 -23.87 -19.87 16.23
CA ALA A 5 -22.41 -19.96 16.24
C ALA A 5 -21.86 -19.53 14.87
N ARG A 6 -20.77 -18.76 14.88
CA ARG A 6 -19.95 -18.54 13.68
C ARG A 6 -18.52 -18.89 14.00
N VAL A 7 -18.07 -19.88 13.23
CA VAL A 7 -16.81 -20.59 13.23
C VAL A 7 -15.61 -19.66 13.47
N GLY A 8 -14.83 -19.99 14.49
CA GLY A 8 -13.53 -19.39 14.73
C GLY A 8 -12.55 -19.77 13.64
N GLY A 9 -12.08 -18.77 12.90
CA GLY A 9 -10.69 -18.72 12.50
C GLY A 9 -9.98 -17.81 13.48
N SER A 10 -9.12 -18.37 14.35
CA SER A 10 -8.23 -17.58 15.20
C SER A 10 -7.18 -16.88 14.32
N GLY A 11 -7.59 -15.90 13.53
CA GLY A 11 -6.70 -14.97 12.87
C GLY A 11 -6.07 -14.10 13.94
N LEU A 12 -4.74 -14.01 13.95
CA LEU A 12 -4.01 -13.10 14.83
C LEU A 12 -4.52 -11.67 14.60
N VAL A 13 -5.33 -11.15 15.51
CA VAL A 13 -5.74 -9.75 15.49
C VAL A 13 -4.54 -8.94 15.96
N LEU A 14 -4.00 -8.09 15.10
CA LEU A 14 -2.93 -7.18 15.49
C LEU A 14 -3.46 -6.21 16.54
N SER A 15 -2.80 -6.14 17.70
CA SER A 15 -3.19 -5.23 18.77
C SER A 15 -2.79 -3.77 18.51
N ARG A 16 -1.77 -3.55 17.67
CA ARG A 16 -1.30 -2.22 17.29
C ARG A 16 -1.89 -1.83 15.94
N PRO A 17 -2.48 -0.63 15.83
CA PRO A 17 -3.07 -0.19 14.59
C PRO A 17 -2.00 0.14 13.54
N VAL A 18 -2.35 -0.11 12.29
CA VAL A 18 -1.53 0.23 11.12
C VAL A 18 -2.12 1.47 10.47
N THR A 19 -1.28 2.47 10.18
CA THR A 19 -1.72 3.68 9.49
C THR A 19 -1.72 3.44 7.99
N PHE A 20 -2.90 3.38 7.39
CA PHE A 20 -3.09 3.33 5.96
C PHE A 20 -3.07 4.75 5.39
N VAL A 21 -2.05 5.05 4.58
CA VAL A 21 -1.85 6.38 4.01
C VAL A 21 -2.39 6.39 2.58
N THR A 22 -3.47 7.14 2.36
CA THR A 22 -4.03 7.33 1.02
C THR A 22 -4.85 8.61 0.93
N GLY A 23 -4.88 9.25 -0.24
CA GLY A 23 -5.77 10.38 -0.51
C GLY A 23 -7.24 9.97 -0.71
N ASN A 24 -7.51 8.68 -1.01
CA ASN A 24 -8.84 8.16 -1.36
C ASN A 24 -9.43 7.27 -0.26
N ALA A 25 -10.50 7.74 0.39
CA ALA A 25 -11.18 7.01 1.46
C ALA A 25 -11.79 5.66 1.00
N LYS A 26 -12.24 5.54 -0.26
CA LYS A 26 -12.83 4.29 -0.78
C LYS A 26 -11.81 3.15 -0.81
N LYS A 27 -10.53 3.45 -1.03
CA LYS A 27 -9.46 2.43 -0.94
C LYS A 27 -9.36 1.81 0.45
N LEU A 28 -9.57 2.60 1.50
CA LEU A 28 -9.57 2.06 2.87
C LEU A 28 -10.78 1.14 3.10
N GLU A 29 -11.95 1.49 2.56
CA GLU A 29 -13.14 0.62 2.63
C GLU A 29 -12.91 -0.71 1.91
N GLU A 30 -12.33 -0.67 0.71
CA GLU A 30 -11.93 -1.86 -0.05
C GLU A 30 -10.94 -2.73 0.72
N VAL A 31 -9.88 -2.13 1.27
CA VAL A 31 -8.87 -2.84 2.08
C VAL A 31 -9.50 -3.49 3.32
N ARG A 32 -10.40 -2.79 4.01
CA ARG A 32 -11.14 -3.34 5.16
C ARG A 32 -12.09 -4.45 4.75
N ALA A 33 -12.74 -4.36 3.58
CA ALA A 33 -13.60 -5.41 3.07
C ALA A 33 -12.81 -6.68 2.72
N ILE A 34 -11.59 -6.53 2.18
CA ILE A 34 -10.73 -7.66 1.79
C ILE A 34 -10.06 -8.31 3.01
N LEU A 35 -9.49 -7.51 3.92
CA LEU A 35 -8.70 -8.02 5.06
C LEU A 35 -9.55 -8.27 6.32
N GLY A 36 -10.82 -7.84 6.29
CA GLY A 36 -11.73 -7.94 7.42
C GLY A 36 -11.24 -7.14 8.63
N HIS A 37 -11.57 -7.65 9.82
CA HIS A 37 -11.26 -7.02 11.11
C HIS A 37 -9.94 -7.48 11.75
N SER A 38 -9.12 -8.24 11.03
CA SER A 38 -7.86 -8.79 11.54
C SER A 38 -6.80 -7.73 11.82
N ILE A 39 -6.90 -6.58 11.13
CA ILE A 39 -5.94 -5.47 11.26
C ILE A 39 -6.72 -4.19 11.59
N PRO A 40 -6.44 -3.54 12.74
CA PRO A 40 -6.99 -2.23 13.02
C PRO A 40 -6.28 -1.19 12.14
N PHE A 41 -7.04 -0.51 11.28
CA PHE A 41 -6.50 0.53 10.39
C PHE A 41 -6.85 1.94 10.86
N HIS A 42 -5.82 2.79 11.03
CA HIS A 42 -5.96 4.24 11.05
C HIS A 42 -5.87 4.81 9.64
N PHE A 43 -6.70 5.80 9.35
CA PHE A 43 -6.67 6.50 8.07
C PHE A 43 -5.84 7.76 8.18
N LEU A 44 -4.85 7.93 7.30
CA LEU A 44 -4.16 9.20 7.13
C LEU A 44 -4.33 9.69 5.70
N LYS A 45 -5.12 10.76 5.54
CA LYS A 45 -5.25 11.46 4.26
C LYS A 45 -4.01 12.29 4.01
N LEU A 46 -3.12 11.77 3.18
CA LEU A 46 -1.93 12.47 2.73
C LEU A 46 -1.72 12.17 1.25
N ASP A 47 -1.69 13.23 0.44
CA ASP A 47 -1.26 13.12 -0.94
C ASP A 47 0.26 13.03 -0.96
N LEU A 48 0.72 11.86 -1.35
CA LEU A 48 2.14 11.55 -1.41
C LEU A 48 2.71 12.10 -2.71
N PRO A 49 3.88 12.76 -2.69
CA PRO A 49 4.51 13.21 -3.92
C PRO A 49 4.83 11.99 -4.80
N GLU A 50 4.26 11.99 -5.99
CA GLU A 50 4.63 11.04 -7.04
C GLU A 50 6.00 11.45 -7.58
N LEU A 51 7.07 10.83 -7.07
CA LEU A 51 8.36 10.89 -7.74
C LEU A 51 8.18 10.48 -9.22
N GLN A 52 8.88 11.09 -10.15
CA GLN A 52 8.95 10.61 -11.53
C GLN A 52 10.41 10.31 -11.84
N GLY A 53 10.68 9.19 -12.53
CA GLY A 53 12.04 8.71 -12.76
C GLY A 53 12.56 9.02 -14.15
N SER A 54 13.76 9.60 -14.25
CA SER A 54 14.45 9.80 -15.54
C SER A 54 15.18 8.53 -16.05
N LEU A 55 15.35 7.51 -15.19
CA LEU A 55 16.20 6.33 -15.42
C LEU A 55 15.61 5.27 -16.38
N MET A 56 14.59 5.60 -17.18
CA MET A 56 13.95 4.66 -18.10
C MET A 56 14.86 4.09 -19.19
N LYS A 57 16.02 4.73 -19.45
CA LYS A 57 16.98 4.29 -20.49
C LYS A 57 17.58 2.91 -20.23
N PHE A 58 17.52 2.38 -19.00
CA PHE A 58 18.12 1.09 -18.65
C PHE A 58 17.12 0.12 -18.00
N PRO A 59 16.52 -0.83 -18.77
CA PRO A 59 15.49 -1.74 -18.27
C PRO A 59 15.92 -2.53 -17.03
N LYS A 60 17.17 -3.00 -16.99
CA LYS A 60 17.73 -3.78 -15.88
C LYS A 60 17.81 -3.02 -14.56
N LYS A 61 17.88 -1.68 -14.59
CA LYS A 61 17.98 -0.83 -13.38
C LYS A 61 16.63 -0.27 -12.93
N ARG A 62 15.57 -0.46 -13.74
CA ARG A 62 14.24 0.08 -13.46
C ARG A 62 13.63 -0.49 -12.17
N LEU A 63 13.71 -1.80 -11.99
CA LEU A 63 13.12 -2.48 -10.83
C LEU A 63 13.81 -2.06 -9.52
N ASP A 64 15.15 -1.99 -9.54
CA ASP A 64 15.94 -1.58 -8.38
C ASP A 64 15.67 -0.12 -7.99
N TRP A 65 15.55 0.76 -9.01
CA TRP A 65 15.16 2.15 -8.79
C TRP A 65 13.74 2.27 -8.21
N LEU A 66 12.79 1.52 -8.79
CA LEU A 66 11.42 1.51 -8.33
C LEU A 66 11.37 1.13 -6.84
N ARG A 67 11.99 0.00 -6.47
CA ARG A 67 12.08 -0.46 -5.08
C ARG A 67 12.68 0.58 -4.13
N LYS A 68 13.79 1.22 -4.52
CA LYS A 68 14.41 2.29 -3.71
C LYS A 68 13.47 3.47 -3.49
N ARG A 69 12.77 3.89 -4.53
CA ARG A 69 11.80 4.97 -4.48
C ARG A 69 10.62 4.64 -3.56
N TYR A 70 10.08 3.43 -3.63
CA TYR A 70 9.07 2.94 -2.70
C TYR A 70 9.56 2.95 -1.25
N CYS A 71 10.75 2.41 -1.01
CA CYS A 71 11.35 2.34 0.32
C CYS A 71 11.54 3.74 0.93
N PHE A 72 12.04 4.68 0.13
CA PHE A 72 12.22 6.08 0.54
C PHE A 72 10.89 6.76 0.91
N LYS A 73 9.85 6.57 0.09
CA LYS A 73 8.49 7.07 0.34
C LYS A 73 7.94 6.56 1.68
N VAL A 74 8.07 5.26 1.94
CA VAL A 74 7.63 4.63 3.20
C VAL A 74 8.43 5.16 4.39
N LEU A 75 9.75 5.33 4.24
CA LEU A 75 10.62 5.82 5.31
C LEU A 75 10.24 7.22 5.78
N ILE A 76 9.94 8.14 4.85
CA ILE A 76 9.47 9.50 5.17
C ILE A 76 8.17 9.43 5.98
N LEU A 77 7.26 8.52 5.62
CA LEU A 77 5.99 8.39 6.32
C LEU A 77 6.14 7.78 7.70
N ILE A 78 7.02 6.79 7.87
CA ILE A 78 7.32 6.22 9.19
C ILE A 78 7.80 7.32 10.12
N TRP A 79 8.67 8.23 9.63
CA TRP A 79 9.11 9.39 10.40
C TRP A 79 7.97 10.35 10.77
N LYS A 80 7.04 10.60 9.84
CA LYS A 80 5.92 11.52 10.06
C LYS A 80 4.81 10.94 10.96
N VAL A 81 4.54 9.64 10.84
CA VAL A 81 3.49 8.91 11.57
C VAL A 81 4.00 8.39 12.91
N ASN A 82 5.31 8.14 13.03
CA ASN A 82 5.94 7.49 14.17
C ASN A 82 5.29 6.15 14.54
N GLY A 83 5.05 5.30 13.52
CA GLY A 83 4.38 4.03 13.71
C GLY A 83 4.33 3.18 12.44
N PRO A 84 3.67 2.01 12.48
CA PRO A 84 3.50 1.15 11.32
C PRO A 84 2.69 1.87 10.24
N VAL A 85 3.23 1.90 9.03
CA VAL A 85 2.60 2.54 7.87
C VAL A 85 2.39 1.52 6.77
N LEU A 86 1.21 1.58 6.16
CA LEU A 86 0.88 0.86 4.93
C LEU A 86 0.56 1.88 3.83
N VAL A 87 1.20 1.71 2.68
CA VAL A 87 1.03 2.54 1.48
C VAL A 87 0.79 1.62 0.30
N GLU A 88 -0.01 2.08 -0.64
CA GLU A 88 -0.28 1.41 -1.90
C GLU A 88 0.27 2.25 -3.06
N ASP A 89 0.80 1.58 -4.09
CA ASP A 89 0.97 2.17 -5.42
C ASP A 89 0.73 1.07 -6.46
N THR A 90 0.00 1.42 -7.51
CA THR A 90 -0.38 0.54 -8.61
C THR A 90 0.46 0.86 -9.85
N CYS A 91 0.70 -0.13 -10.71
CA CYS A 91 1.36 0.09 -11.99
C CYS A 91 0.72 -0.76 -13.10
N LEU A 92 0.70 -0.25 -14.34
CA LEU A 92 0.26 -1.01 -15.52
C LEU A 92 1.42 -1.25 -16.47
N CYS A 93 1.81 -2.50 -16.70
CA CYS A 93 2.97 -2.85 -17.49
C CYS A 93 2.58 -3.57 -18.79
N PHE A 94 2.86 -3.00 -19.96
CA PHE A 94 2.71 -3.70 -21.25
C PHE A 94 4.02 -4.37 -21.66
N ASN A 95 3.96 -5.67 -21.93
CA ASN A 95 5.14 -6.44 -22.35
C ASN A 95 5.73 -5.91 -23.66
N ALA A 96 4.88 -5.56 -24.64
CA ALA A 96 5.29 -4.99 -25.92
C ALA A 96 6.00 -3.63 -25.77
N LEU A 97 5.66 -2.85 -24.74
CA LEU A 97 6.29 -1.56 -24.43
C LEU A 97 7.38 -1.70 -23.37
N LYS A 98 7.94 -2.91 -23.18
CA LYS A 98 9.00 -3.17 -22.19
C LYS A 98 8.61 -2.70 -20.79
N GLY A 99 7.37 -3.01 -20.37
CA GLY A 99 6.82 -2.69 -19.06
C GLY A 99 6.41 -1.22 -18.87
N LEU A 100 6.23 -0.47 -19.96
CA LEU A 100 5.59 0.85 -19.92
C LEU A 100 4.06 0.73 -20.06
N PRO A 101 3.27 1.70 -19.58
CA PRO A 101 3.71 2.92 -18.85
C PRO A 101 4.25 2.65 -17.45
N GLY A 102 3.94 1.53 -16.82
CA GLY A 102 4.45 1.18 -15.51
C GLY A 102 3.90 2.13 -14.43
N PRO A 103 4.74 2.75 -13.59
CA PRO A 103 4.31 3.59 -12.47
C PRO A 103 3.93 5.04 -12.88
N TYR A 104 3.74 5.32 -14.17
CA TYR A 104 3.34 6.65 -14.68
C TYR A 104 1.83 6.73 -15.02
N MET A 105 1.05 5.82 -14.46
CA MET A 105 -0.41 5.76 -14.64
C MET A 105 -1.12 6.30 -13.42
#